data_AF-A0A1F6E6E9-F1
#
_entry.id   AF-A0A1F6E6E9-F1
#
_cell.length_a   1.000
_cell.length_b   1.000
_cell.length_c   1.000
_cell.angle_alpha   90.00
_cell.angle_beta   90.00
_cell.angle_gamma   90.00
#
_symmetry.space_group_name_H-M   'P 1'
#
loop_
_entity.id
_entity.type
_entity.pdbx_description
1 polymer ?
#
loop_
_entity_poly.entity_id
_entity_poly.type
_entity_poly.pdbx_seq_one_letter_code
_entity_poly.pdbx_strand_id
1 'polypeptide(L)'
;MRRQFAEFCTRGNANGCEQRYSKGIKDYDVVCALPGVQMLGLRWQTPIALVIGTDLVRCHDNRGVLREVGEFVIVIQKEPPTFRLHNITQRIYTNHGLVHHPHINGDGVLCIQAGKMEVLTAIVDGDMPVALPILLDALWMRAELGTPYINLSCWPEARI
;
A
#
# COMPACT_ATOMS: atom_id res chain seq x y z
N MET A 1 10.33 10.29 22.22
CA MET A 1 9.82 10.87 20.96
C MET A 1 8.39 10.44 20.60
N ARG A 2 8.05 9.15 20.39
CA ARG A 2 6.66 8.71 20.08
C ARG A 2 5.60 9.20 21.08
N ARG A 3 5.89 9.13 22.39
CA ARG A 3 4.97 9.55 23.47
C ARG A 3 4.69 11.07 23.48
N GLN A 4 5.73 11.87 23.18
CA GLN A 4 5.64 13.34 23.14
C GLN A 4 4.87 13.85 21.92
N PHE A 5 4.92 13.11 20.79
CA PHE A 5 4.13 13.45 19.61
C PHE A 5 2.63 13.19 19.83
N ALA A 6 2.30 12.06 20.46
CA ALA A 6 0.94 11.75 20.87
C ALA A 6 0.38 12.80 21.86
N GLU A 7 1.17 13.23 22.84
CA GLU A 7 0.81 14.29 23.80
C GLU A 7 0.59 15.67 23.14
N PHE A 8 1.26 15.96 22.02
CA PHE A 8 1.05 17.20 21.29
C PHE A 8 -0.28 17.17 20.51
N CYS A 9 -0.66 16.02 19.97
CA CYS A 9 -1.94 15.80 19.29
C CYS A 9 -3.15 15.81 20.25
N THR A 10 -2.97 15.60 21.56
CA THR A 10 -4.05 15.56 22.57
C THR A 10 -4.58 16.91 23.04
N ARG A 11 -4.06 18.05 22.55
CA ARG A 11 -4.57 19.38 22.94
C ARG A 11 -5.92 19.77 22.29
N GLY A 12 -6.47 18.92 21.41
CA GLY A 12 -7.80 19.11 20.80
C GLY A 12 -8.90 18.30 21.50
N ASN A 13 -9.88 19.01 22.07
CA ASN A 13 -11.21 18.60 22.59
C ASN A 13 -11.46 17.08 22.84
N ALA A 14 -11.53 16.67 24.11
CA ALA A 14 -11.33 15.29 24.57
C ALA A 14 -12.54 14.32 24.39
N ASN A 15 -13.78 14.76 24.51
CA ASN A 15 -14.86 13.84 24.90
C ASN A 15 -15.40 12.89 23.79
N GLY A 16 -15.18 13.18 22.51
CA GLY A 16 -15.55 12.29 21.38
C GLY A 16 -14.35 11.76 20.58
N CYS A 17 -13.17 12.24 20.94
CA CYS A 17 -11.94 12.05 20.19
C CYS A 17 -11.10 10.89 20.76
N GLU A 18 -11.16 10.63 22.07
CA GLU A 18 -10.37 9.57 22.72
C GLU A 18 -10.56 8.18 22.11
N GLN A 19 -11.79 7.76 21.81
CA GLN A 19 -12.03 6.44 21.22
C GLN A 19 -11.44 6.33 19.81
N ARG A 20 -11.63 7.37 18.97
CA ARG A 20 -11.07 7.42 17.61
C ARG A 20 -9.55 7.49 17.62
N TYR A 21 -8.98 8.26 18.54
CA TYR A 21 -7.54 8.31 18.76
C TYR A 21 -6.98 6.99 19.29
N SER A 22 -7.67 6.33 20.21
CA SER A 22 -7.27 5.02 20.73
C SER A 22 -7.28 3.94 19.64
N LYS A 23 -8.28 3.97 18.74
CA LYS A 23 -8.32 3.12 17.56
C LYS A 23 -7.15 3.44 16.64
N GLY A 24 -6.94 4.71 16.30
CA GLY A 24 -5.83 5.12 15.42
C GLY A 24 -4.45 4.73 15.94
N ILE A 25 -4.22 4.79 17.25
CA ILE A 25 -2.97 4.33 17.89
C ILE A 25 -2.82 2.81 17.76
N LYS A 26 -3.88 2.04 18.04
CA LYS A 26 -3.85 0.59 17.88
C LYS A 26 -3.64 0.16 16.43
N ASP A 27 -4.35 0.81 15.50
CA ASP A 27 -4.23 0.55 14.07
C ASP A 27 -2.82 0.89 13.57
N TYR A 28 -2.20 1.96 14.08
CA TYR A 28 -0.81 2.32 13.75
C TYR A 28 0.15 1.16 14.08
N ASP A 29 0.06 0.60 15.29
CA ASP A 29 0.93 -0.50 15.69
C ASP A 29 0.69 -1.77 14.85
N VAL A 30 -0.57 -2.09 14.55
CA VAL A 30 -0.94 -3.21 13.67
C VAL A 30 -0.40 -3.02 12.27
N VAL A 31 -0.60 -1.84 11.68
CA VAL A 31 -0.13 -1.50 10.33
C VAL A 31 1.40 -1.54 10.25
N CYS A 32 2.09 -0.97 11.23
CA CYS A 32 3.56 -1.00 11.27
C CYS A 32 4.14 -2.41 11.48
N ALA A 33 3.34 -3.36 11.98
CA ALA A 33 3.74 -4.75 12.12
C ALA A 33 3.47 -5.59 10.86
N LEU A 34 2.78 -5.05 9.84
CA LEU A 34 2.51 -5.80 8.62
C LEU A 34 3.80 -6.08 7.82
N PRO A 35 4.01 -7.31 7.34
CA PRO A 35 5.16 -7.65 6.52
C PRO A 35 5.21 -6.80 5.25
N GLY A 36 6.36 -6.15 5.02
CA GLY A 36 6.57 -5.29 3.84
C GLY A 36 6.37 -3.80 4.10
N VAL A 37 5.84 -3.38 5.26
CA VAL A 37 5.73 -1.97 5.62
C VAL A 37 7.05 -1.49 6.24
N GLN A 38 7.64 -0.45 5.63
CA GLN A 38 8.88 0.18 6.11
C GLN A 38 8.62 1.55 6.75
N MET A 39 7.59 2.26 6.28
CA MET A 39 7.29 3.60 6.73
C MET A 39 5.78 3.83 6.71
N LEU A 40 5.30 4.56 7.72
CA LEU A 40 3.96 5.14 7.73
C LEU A 40 4.09 6.64 7.97
N GLY A 41 3.51 7.44 7.08
CA GLY A 41 3.55 8.89 7.12
C GLY A 41 2.20 9.51 6.81
N LEU A 42 2.03 10.77 7.22
CA LEU A 42 0.85 11.56 6.94
C LEU A 42 1.24 12.77 6.09
N ARG A 43 0.60 12.89 4.94
CA ARG A 43 0.69 14.05 4.07
C ARG A 43 -0.45 15.00 4.42
N TRP A 44 -0.11 16.13 5.04
CA TRP A 44 -1.08 17.09 5.55
C TRP A 44 -1.61 18.08 4.51
N GLN A 45 -1.08 18.10 3.28
CA GLN A 45 -1.66 18.89 2.20
C GLN A 45 -3.02 18.32 1.79
N THR A 46 -4.02 19.19 1.61
CA THR A 46 -5.36 18.79 1.17
C THR A 46 -5.33 18.23 -0.26
N PRO A 47 -5.93 17.06 -0.54
CA PRO A 47 -6.55 16.15 0.43
C PRO A 47 -5.53 15.38 1.27
N ILE A 48 -5.78 15.33 2.58
CA ILE A 48 -4.95 14.60 3.55
C ILE A 48 -4.81 13.15 3.08
N ALA A 49 -3.57 12.66 3.06
CA ALA A 49 -3.29 11.31 2.62
C ALA A 49 -2.41 10.57 3.62
N LEU A 50 -2.73 9.30 3.84
CA LEU A 50 -1.84 8.34 4.48
C LEU A 50 -0.86 7.84 3.44
N VAL A 51 0.42 7.78 3.80
CA VAL A 51 1.51 7.38 2.91
C VAL A 51 2.21 6.19 3.55
N ILE A 52 2.27 5.07 2.85
CA ILE A 52 2.90 3.84 3.29
C ILE A 52 4.10 3.55 2.38
N GLY A 53 5.30 3.57 2.94
CA GLY A 53 6.51 3.12 2.24
C GLY A 53 6.68 1.62 2.43
N THR A 54 7.01 0.92 1.35
CA THR A 54 7.19 -0.54 1.33
C THR A 54 8.66 -0.92 1.19
N ASP A 55 9.00 -2.17 1.52
CA ASP A 55 10.30 -2.74 1.15
C ASP A 55 10.39 -3.06 -0.35
N LEU A 56 11.55 -3.53 -0.79
CA LEU A 56 11.74 -3.93 -2.19
C LEU A 56 10.84 -5.12 -2.54
N VAL A 57 9.83 -4.85 -3.36
CA VAL A 57 8.89 -5.83 -3.89
C VAL A 57 9.62 -6.76 -4.86
N ARG A 58 9.50 -8.05 -4.58
CA ARG A 58 10.04 -9.13 -5.40
C ARG A 58 8.95 -10.11 -5.75
N CYS A 59 8.94 -10.54 -7.00
CA CYS A 59 7.87 -11.30 -7.60
C CYS A 59 8.40 -12.42 -8.49
N HIS A 60 7.73 -13.56 -8.53
CA HIS A 60 8.11 -14.64 -9.43
C HIS A 60 7.60 -14.39 -10.86
N ASP A 61 8.45 -14.62 -11.86
CA ASP A 61 8.06 -14.70 -13.27
C ASP A 61 7.43 -16.06 -13.60
N ASN A 62 7.00 -16.25 -14.85
CA ASN A 62 6.39 -17.51 -15.33
C ASN A 62 7.34 -18.72 -15.32
N ARG A 63 8.64 -18.50 -15.12
CA ARG A 63 9.65 -19.55 -14.98
C ARG A 63 9.95 -19.84 -13.51
N GLY A 64 9.23 -19.20 -12.59
CA GLY A 64 9.46 -19.29 -11.15
C GLY A 64 10.70 -18.51 -10.69
N VAL A 65 11.29 -17.67 -11.53
CA VAL A 65 12.48 -16.88 -11.15
C VAL A 65 12.03 -15.64 -10.39
N LEU A 66 12.64 -15.39 -9.23
CA LEU A 66 12.37 -14.19 -8.45
C LEU A 66 12.99 -12.96 -9.13
N ARG A 67 12.17 -11.94 -9.38
CA ARG A 67 12.54 -10.68 -10.02
C ARG A 67 12.28 -9.52 -9.07
N GLU A 68 13.15 -8.52 -9.13
CA GLU A 68 12.96 -7.26 -8.40
C GLU A 68 12.08 -6.32 -9.23
N VAL A 69 11.01 -5.82 -8.60
CA VAL A 69 10.01 -4.95 -9.24
C VAL A 69 10.22 -3.49 -8.82
N GLY A 70 10.52 -3.26 -7.54
CA GLY A 70 10.81 -1.94 -7.00
C GLY A 70 10.27 -1.73 -5.59
N GLU A 71 10.58 -0.57 -5.04
CA GLU A 71 10.06 -0.06 -3.78
C GLU A 71 8.88 0.84 -4.11
N PHE A 72 7.78 0.66 -3.39
CA PHE A 72 6.54 1.37 -3.66
C PHE A 72 6.13 2.26 -2.49
N VAL A 73 5.46 3.34 -2.85
CA VAL A 73 4.71 4.18 -1.92
C VAL A 73 3.22 4.01 -2.21
N ILE A 74 2.47 3.51 -1.22
CA ILE A 74 1.01 3.45 -1.26
C ILE A 74 0.47 4.75 -0.67
N VAL A 75 -0.39 5.44 -1.42
CA VAL A 75 -1.04 6.68 -1.00
C VAL A 75 -2.52 6.41 -0.86
N ILE A 76 -3.07 6.60 0.34
CA ILE A 76 -4.49 6.39 0.66
C ILE A 76 -5.14 7.72 1.01
N GLN A 77 -6.29 8.02 0.41
CA GLN A 77 -7.09 9.21 0.66
C GLN A 77 -8.50 8.79 1.06
N LYS A 78 -9.08 9.47 2.05
CA LYS A 78 -10.45 9.18 2.50
C LYS A 78 -11.51 9.90 1.67
N GLU A 79 -11.24 11.13 1.23
CA GLU A 79 -12.21 12.01 0.57
C GLU A 79 -11.58 12.67 -0.67
N PRO A 80 -11.91 12.21 -1.89
CA PRO A 80 -12.66 10.98 -2.19
C PRO A 80 -11.88 9.71 -1.77
N PRO A 81 -12.57 8.59 -1.45
CA PRO A 81 -11.91 7.36 -1.06
C PRO A 81 -11.13 6.80 -2.25
N THR A 82 -9.81 6.83 -2.16
CA THR A 82 -8.92 6.36 -3.24
C THR A 82 -7.62 5.80 -2.66
N PHE A 83 -6.95 4.99 -3.47
CA PHE A 83 -5.57 4.56 -3.20
C PHE A 83 -4.78 4.54 -4.51
N ARG A 84 -3.46 4.79 -4.42
CA ARG A 84 -2.51 4.72 -5.55
C ARG A 84 -1.19 4.13 -5.08
N LEU A 85 -0.50 3.41 -5.97
CA LEU A 85 0.79 2.80 -5.71
C LEU A 85 1.83 3.38 -6.66
N HIS A 86 2.84 4.06 -6.12
CA HIS A 86 3.89 4.71 -6.90
C HIS A 86 5.20 3.95 -6.73
N ASN A 87 5.75 3.41 -7.81
CA ASN A 87 7.11 2.86 -7.79
C ASN A 87 8.11 4.01 -7.69
N ILE A 88 8.88 4.05 -6.61
CA ILE A 88 9.88 5.09 -6.33
C ILE A 88 11.31 4.63 -6.62
N THR A 89 11.50 3.38 -7.03
CA THR A 89 12.81 2.90 -7.45
C THR A 89 13.24 3.67 -8.69
N GLN A 90 14.24 4.53 -8.53
CA GLN A 90 14.96 5.11 -9.66
C GLN A 90 15.51 3.98 -10.50
N ARG A 91 15.43 4.07 -11.84
CA ARG A 91 15.84 3.01 -12.77
C ARG A 91 17.28 2.56 -12.49
N ILE A 92 17.46 1.59 -11.59
CA ILE A 92 18.70 0.85 -11.46
C ILE A 92 18.66 -0.07 -12.66
N TYR A 93 19.48 0.24 -13.67
CA TYR A 93 19.75 -0.66 -14.78
C TYR A 93 20.43 -1.91 -14.21
N THR A 94 19.65 -2.83 -13.67
CA THR A 94 20.10 -4.21 -13.49
C THR A 94 20.28 -4.79 -14.89
N ASN A 95 21.22 -5.72 -15.08
CA ASN A 95 21.45 -6.39 -16.37
C ASN A 95 20.21 -7.15 -16.91
N HIS A 96 19.09 -7.13 -16.18
CA HIS A 96 17.80 -7.72 -16.52
C HIS A 96 16.65 -6.70 -16.62
N GLY A 97 16.92 -5.40 -16.40
CA GLY A 97 15.91 -4.34 -16.39
C GLY A 97 14.99 -4.39 -15.16
N LEU A 98 14.51 -3.23 -14.70
CA LEU A 98 13.40 -3.17 -13.77
C LEU A 98 12.13 -3.66 -14.49
N VAL A 99 11.54 -4.73 -13.98
CA VAL A 99 10.27 -5.25 -14.52
C VAL A 99 9.15 -4.39 -13.96
N HIS A 100 8.35 -3.79 -14.84
CA HIS A 100 7.15 -3.06 -14.43
C HIS A 100 6.19 -4.00 -13.71
N HIS A 101 5.57 -3.51 -12.63
CA HIS A 101 4.54 -4.28 -11.94
C HIS A 101 3.34 -4.50 -12.89
N PRO A 102 2.92 -5.74 -13.17
CA PRO A 102 1.96 -6.06 -14.23
C PRO A 102 0.57 -5.50 -13.97
N HIS A 103 0.21 -5.33 -12.69
CA HIS A 103 -1.11 -4.85 -12.28
C HIS A 103 -1.14 -3.37 -11.89
N ILE A 104 -0.04 -2.63 -11.97
CA ILE A 104 0.00 -1.21 -11.60
C ILE A 104 0.37 -0.40 -12.84
N ASN A 105 -0.57 0.41 -13.32
CA ASN A 105 -0.33 1.27 -14.48
C ASN A 105 0.56 2.48 -14.13
N GLY A 106 0.93 3.28 -15.14
CA GLY A 106 1.78 4.47 -14.96
C GLY A 106 1.22 5.51 -14.00
N ASP A 107 -0.09 5.55 -13.79
CA ASP A 107 -0.77 6.46 -12.85
C ASP A 107 -0.85 5.92 -11.42
N GLY A 108 -0.26 4.73 -11.18
CA GLY A 108 -0.29 4.03 -9.90
C GLY A 108 -1.63 3.35 -9.60
N VAL A 109 -2.50 3.18 -10.59
CA VAL A 109 -3.78 2.48 -10.43
C VAL A 109 -3.52 0.98 -10.48
N LEU A 110 -3.85 0.32 -9.37
CA LEU A 110 -3.81 -1.12 -9.26
C LEU A 110 -5.08 -1.74 -9.88
N CYS A 111 -4.89 -2.68 -10.79
CA CYS A 111 -5.93 -3.43 -11.45
C CYS A 111 -6.48 -4.55 -10.53
N ILE A 112 -7.11 -4.17 -9.42
CA ILE A 112 -7.87 -5.10 -8.57
C ILE A 112 -9.35 -5.02 -8.94
N GLN A 113 -9.93 -6.14 -9.39
CA GLN A 113 -11.37 -6.26 -9.63
C GLN A 113 -12.10 -6.87 -8.42
N ALA A 114 -11.55 -7.93 -7.83
CA ALA A 114 -11.98 -8.46 -6.52
C ALA A 114 -11.30 -7.68 -5.39
N GLY A 115 -11.99 -7.42 -4.29
CA GLY A 115 -11.44 -6.71 -3.12
C GLY A 115 -11.33 -5.17 -3.25
N LYS A 116 -11.49 -4.59 -4.44
CA LYS A 116 -11.43 -3.11 -4.60
C LYS A 116 -12.49 -2.40 -3.78
N MET A 117 -13.74 -2.87 -3.83
CA MET A 117 -14.83 -2.27 -3.05
C MET A 117 -14.60 -2.45 -1.55
N GLU A 118 -14.09 -3.61 -1.13
CA GLU A 118 -13.75 -3.89 0.26
C GLU A 118 -12.67 -2.93 0.78
N VAL A 119 -11.60 -2.72 0.01
CA VAL A 119 -10.56 -1.73 0.33
C VAL A 119 -11.15 -0.33 0.41
N LEU A 120 -12.00 0.07 -0.55
CA LEU A 120 -12.60 1.40 -0.54
C LEU A 120 -13.55 1.60 0.66
N THR A 121 -14.35 0.59 1.01
CA THR A 121 -15.20 0.62 2.20
C THR A 121 -14.37 0.70 3.48
N ALA A 122 -13.33 -0.12 3.62
CA ALA A 122 -12.40 -0.06 4.75
C ALA A 122 -11.70 1.31 4.85
N ILE A 123 -11.37 1.96 3.73
CA ILE A 123 -10.84 3.33 3.70
C ILE A 123 -11.88 4.33 4.24
N VAL A 124 -13.14 4.24 3.80
CA VAL A 124 -14.23 5.10 4.27
C VAL A 124 -14.44 4.95 5.78
N ASP A 125 -14.40 3.71 6.27
CA ASP A 125 -14.61 3.36 7.68
C ASP A 125 -13.38 3.63 8.56
N GLY A 126 -12.22 3.92 7.94
CA GLY A 126 -10.96 4.12 8.65
C GLY A 126 -10.41 2.84 9.26
N ASP A 127 -10.62 1.71 8.59
CA ASP A 127 -10.14 0.38 8.99
C ASP A 127 -8.90 -0.05 8.18
N MET A 128 -7.78 0.60 8.48
CA MET A 128 -6.50 0.33 7.79
C MET A 128 -5.98 -1.10 7.98
N PRO A 129 -6.16 -1.76 9.15
CA PRO A 129 -5.84 -3.18 9.30
C PRO A 129 -6.56 -4.11 8.32
N VAL A 130 -7.67 -3.71 7.72
CA VAL A 130 -8.37 -4.46 6.66
C VAL A 130 -7.89 -4.03 5.27
N ALA A 131 -7.85 -2.73 5.02
CA ALA A 131 -7.50 -2.20 3.70
C ALA A 131 -6.05 -2.54 3.27
N LEU A 132 -5.10 -2.41 4.19
CA LEU A 132 -3.68 -2.46 3.86
C LEU A 132 -3.19 -3.88 3.53
N PRO A 133 -3.53 -4.96 4.26
CA PRO A 133 -3.14 -6.31 3.87
C PRO A 133 -3.54 -6.67 2.43
N ILE A 134 -4.75 -6.32 2.00
CA ILE A 134 -5.21 -6.57 0.61
C ILE A 134 -4.33 -5.85 -0.41
N LEU A 135 -3.98 -4.59 -0.14
CA LEU A 135 -3.12 -3.79 -1.02
C LEU A 135 -1.68 -4.32 -1.04
N LEU A 136 -1.17 -4.73 0.12
CA LEU A 136 0.15 -5.33 0.25
C LEU A 136 0.17 -6.67 -0.51
N ASP A 137 -0.76 -7.59 -0.27
CA ASP A 137 -0.79 -8.89 -0.94
C ASP A 137 -0.91 -8.74 -2.47
N ALA A 138 -1.70 -7.79 -2.95
CA ALA A 138 -1.77 -7.48 -4.38
C ALA A 138 -0.46 -6.89 -4.94
N LEU A 139 0.30 -6.14 -4.13
CA LEU A 139 1.60 -5.60 -4.50
C LEU A 139 2.70 -6.66 -4.53
N TRP A 140 2.76 -7.57 -3.56
CA TRP A 140 3.72 -8.69 -3.57
C TRP A 140 3.24 -9.88 -4.40
N MET A 141 2.06 -9.80 -5.02
CA MET A 141 1.47 -10.91 -5.77
C MET A 141 1.38 -12.19 -4.94
N ARG A 142 1.13 -12.03 -3.63
CA ARG A 142 0.98 -13.13 -2.67
C ARG A 142 -0.44 -13.64 -2.77
N ALA A 143 -0.66 -14.63 -3.62
CA ALA A 143 -1.99 -15.16 -3.78
C ALA A 143 -1.99 -16.66 -4.06
N GLU A 144 -3.03 -17.35 -3.58
CA GLU A 144 -3.25 -18.77 -3.82
C GLU A 144 -3.53 -19.04 -5.31
N LEU A 145 -3.23 -20.26 -5.78
CA LEU A 145 -3.54 -20.73 -7.14
C LEU A 145 -5.00 -20.42 -7.51
N GLY A 146 -5.24 -19.76 -8.66
CA GLY A 146 -6.56 -19.36 -9.16
C GLY A 146 -6.93 -17.88 -8.99
N THR A 147 -6.15 -17.08 -8.27
CA THR A 147 -6.33 -15.62 -8.17
C THR A 147 -5.66 -14.87 -9.34
N PRO A 148 -6.19 -13.72 -9.79
CA PRO A 148 -5.66 -13.01 -10.95
C PRO A 148 -4.30 -12.30 -10.71
N TYR A 149 -3.70 -12.45 -9.52
CA TYR A 149 -2.51 -11.72 -9.05
C TYR A 149 -1.26 -12.60 -8.92
N ILE A 150 -1.24 -13.80 -9.52
CA ILE A 150 -0.27 -14.85 -9.17
C ILE A 150 1.13 -14.62 -9.73
N ASN A 151 1.28 -13.99 -10.90
CA ASN A 151 2.59 -13.83 -11.53
C ASN A 151 2.65 -12.72 -12.59
N LEU A 152 3.90 -12.40 -12.97
CA LEU A 152 4.22 -11.38 -13.97
C LEU A 152 3.67 -11.65 -15.39
N SER A 153 3.24 -12.87 -15.69
CA SER A 153 2.83 -13.29 -17.04
C SER A 153 1.34 -13.15 -17.36
N CYS A 154 0.51 -12.77 -16.39
CA CYS A 154 -0.91 -12.51 -16.60
C CYS A 154 -1.20 -11.15 -17.28
N TRP A 155 -0.18 -10.49 -17.85
CA TRP A 155 -0.32 -9.28 -18.65
C TRP A 155 0.32 -9.49 -20.03
N PRO A 156 -0.29 -9.00 -21.13
CA PRO A 156 0.34 -9.04 -22.45
C PRO A 156 1.67 -8.27 -22.39
N GLU A 157 2.76 -8.91 -22.77
CA GLU A 157 4.05 -8.25 -22.97
C GLU A 157 3.81 -7.04 -23.87
N ALA A 158 4.02 -5.83 -23.34
CA ALA A 158 4.07 -4.64 -24.17
C ALA A 158 5.25 -4.82 -25.12
N ARG A 159 4.99 -5.28 -26.34
CA ARG A 159 5.97 -5.25 -27.43
C ARG A 159 6.29 -3.77 -27.68
N ILE A 160 7.44 -3.32 -27.20
CA ILE A 160 8.08 -2.06 -27.61
C ILE A 160 8.75 -2.31 -28.95
#